data_AF-A0A2V7CXS3-F1
#
_entry.id   AF-A0A2V7CXS3-F1
#
_cell.length_a   1.000
_cell.length_b   1.000
_cell.length_c   1.000
_cell.angle_alpha   90.00
_cell.angle_beta   90.00
_cell.angle_gamma   90.00
#
_symmetry.space_group_name_H-M   'P 1'
#
loop_
_entity.id
_entity.type
_entity.pdbx_description
1 polymer ?
#
loop_
_entity_poly.entity_id
_entity_poly.type
_entity_poly.pdbx_seq_one_letter_code
_entity_poly.pdbx_strand_id
1 'polypeptide(L)'
;MDAMALWGDFQAGLENRGLQFREITAPFMKDLLGQVVVARDDFLAERPGVAVAFARGLAKATLFGLTNPEAAVRIHWKLYPQTRLQGAEEAVALANALRIFNARFETQRVDNREDKRWGASSPAQWARLHALYREQQLIQGAVDVNEVFTNQLIDEINRFDHPAVIRQAKEYR
;
A
#
# COMPACT_ATOMS: atom_id res chain seq x y z
N MET A 1 -7.19 13.81 24.84
CA MET A 1 -6.06 13.19 24.12
C MET A 1 -5.37 14.31 23.37
N ASP A 2 -4.10 14.58 23.69
CA ASP A 2 -3.35 15.72 23.14
C ASP A 2 -2.47 15.33 21.94
N ALA A 3 -2.21 14.04 21.75
CA ALA A 3 -1.49 13.48 20.60
C ALA A 3 -2.00 12.08 20.26
N MET A 4 -1.89 11.69 18.99
CA MET A 4 -2.25 10.35 18.49
C MET A 4 -1.24 9.91 17.42
N ALA A 5 -0.89 8.62 17.41
CA ALA A 5 -0.15 8.01 16.31
C ALA A 5 -1.15 7.47 15.28
N LEU A 6 -1.16 8.03 14.07
CA LEU A 6 -2.16 7.73 13.05
C LEU A 6 -1.50 7.38 11.72
N TRP A 7 -2.20 6.56 10.93
CA TRP A 7 -1.94 6.43 9.50
C TRP A 7 -2.67 7.52 8.73
N GLY A 8 -2.14 7.88 7.55
CA GLY A 8 -2.64 9.01 6.78
C GLY A 8 -4.11 8.89 6.34
N ASP A 9 -4.59 7.69 6.06
CA ASP A 9 -5.99 7.41 5.73
C ASP A 9 -6.93 7.65 6.92
N PHE A 10 -6.52 7.22 8.11
CA PHE A 10 -7.29 7.46 9.33
C PHE A 10 -7.29 8.94 9.73
N GLN A 11 -6.13 9.61 9.63
CA GLN A 11 -6.05 11.07 9.81
C GLN A 11 -6.95 11.79 8.80
N ALA A 12 -6.92 11.38 7.52
CA ALA A 12 -7.73 11.98 6.48
C ALA A 12 -9.24 11.88 6.80
N GLY A 13 -9.67 10.76 7.36
CA GLY A 13 -11.04 10.53 7.80
C GLY A 13 -11.47 11.40 8.99
N LEU A 14 -10.57 11.72 9.92
CA LEU A 14 -10.84 12.63 11.03
C LEU A 14 -10.90 14.09 10.57
N GLU A 15 -10.01 14.48 9.68
CA GLU A 15 -10.01 15.81 9.06
C GLU A 15 -11.26 16.05 8.20
N ASN A 16 -11.80 15.02 7.53
CA ASN A 16 -13.11 15.10 6.86
C ASN A 16 -14.27 15.44 7.84
N ARG A 17 -14.05 15.27 9.16
CA ARG A 17 -14.99 15.61 10.23
C ARG A 17 -14.65 16.95 10.90
N GLY A 18 -13.76 17.74 10.31
CA GLY A 18 -13.39 19.08 10.78
C GLY A 18 -12.25 19.12 11.78
N LEU A 19 -11.65 17.98 12.15
CA LEU A 19 -10.45 17.99 12.98
C LEU A 19 -9.27 18.57 12.19
N GLN A 20 -8.34 19.22 12.90
CA GLN A 20 -7.12 19.77 12.31
C GLN A 20 -5.94 19.19 13.07
N PHE A 21 -4.93 18.71 12.35
CA PHE A 21 -3.75 18.09 12.94
C PHE A 21 -2.50 18.88 12.58
N ARG A 22 -1.57 18.93 13.54
CA ARG A 22 -0.17 19.29 13.28
C ARG A 22 0.61 17.98 13.19
N GLU A 23 1.13 17.69 12.01
CA GLU A 23 1.94 16.49 11.80
C GLU A 23 3.31 16.65 12.49
N ILE A 24 3.75 15.58 13.15
CA ILE A 24 5.09 15.46 13.74
C ILE A 24 5.73 14.23 13.11
N THR A 25 6.66 14.46 12.18
CA THR A 25 7.36 13.40 11.45
C THR A 25 8.78 13.25 11.98
N ALA A 26 9.14 12.05 12.43
CA ALA A 26 10.54 11.76 12.79
C ALA A 26 11.35 11.38 11.53
N PRO A 27 12.63 11.78 11.42
CA PRO A 27 13.44 11.54 10.22
C PRO A 27 13.54 10.05 9.80
N PHE A 28 13.47 9.12 10.74
CA PHE A 28 13.54 7.67 10.49
C PHE A 28 12.23 7.09 9.94
N MET A 29 11.10 7.81 9.99
CA MET A 29 9.81 7.26 9.55
C MET A 29 9.81 6.89 8.06
N LYS A 30 10.61 7.59 7.24
CA LYS A 30 10.82 7.25 5.82
C LYS A 30 11.51 5.90 5.60
N ASP A 31 12.23 5.41 6.61
CA ASP A 31 12.98 4.16 6.56
C ASP A 31 12.14 2.97 7.04
N LEU A 32 10.97 3.23 7.63
CA LEU A 32 10.05 2.19 8.06
C LEU A 32 9.36 1.53 6.86
N LEU A 33 9.06 0.24 7.01
CA LEU A 33 8.27 -0.51 6.05
C LEU A 33 6.78 -0.32 6.33
N GLY A 34 6.01 -0.18 5.26
CA GLY A 34 4.55 -0.15 5.31
C GLY A 34 3.95 -1.55 5.42
N GLN A 35 2.80 -1.75 4.78
CA GLN A 35 2.21 -3.09 4.67
C GLN A 35 3.06 -3.97 3.75
N VAL A 36 3.24 -5.22 4.17
CA VAL A 36 3.92 -6.27 3.41
C VAL A 36 2.98 -7.46 3.21
N VAL A 37 3.19 -8.21 2.13
CA VAL A 37 2.56 -9.51 1.92
C VAL A 37 3.53 -10.57 2.41
N VAL A 38 3.05 -11.46 3.28
CA VAL A 38 3.87 -12.52 3.89
C VAL A 38 3.31 -13.86 3.44
N ALA A 39 4.20 -14.79 3.13
CA ALA A 39 3.88 -16.18 2.84
C ALA A 39 4.89 -17.09 3.55
N ARG A 40 4.52 -18.35 3.77
CA ARG A 40 5.45 -19.38 4.25
C ARG A 40 6.38 -19.80 3.11
N ASP A 41 7.62 -20.14 3.45
CA ASP A 41 8.62 -20.56 2.45
C ASP A 41 8.19 -21.81 1.69
N ASP A 42 7.59 -22.79 2.38
CA ASP A 42 7.06 -24.01 1.77
C ASP A 42 5.94 -23.70 0.76
N PHE A 43 5.06 -22.75 1.08
CA PHE A 43 4.02 -22.30 0.14
C PHE A 43 4.63 -21.66 -1.11
N LEU A 44 5.68 -20.84 -0.96
CA LEU A 44 6.36 -20.23 -2.10
C LEU A 44 7.06 -21.28 -2.97
N ALA A 45 7.63 -22.32 -2.36
CA ALA A 45 8.29 -23.42 -3.08
C ALA A 45 7.30 -24.36 -3.78
N GLU A 46 6.21 -24.75 -3.09
CA GLU A 46 5.25 -25.75 -3.59
C GLU A 46 4.17 -25.15 -4.49
N ARG A 47 3.82 -23.87 -4.30
CA ARG A 47 2.73 -23.18 -4.97
C ARG A 47 3.14 -21.80 -5.54
N PRO A 48 4.30 -21.66 -6.22
CA PRO A 48 4.77 -20.35 -6.70
C PRO A 48 3.78 -19.69 -7.66
N GLY A 49 3.08 -20.48 -8.50
CA GLY A 49 2.08 -19.96 -9.42
C GLY A 49 0.89 -19.29 -8.73
N VAL A 50 0.48 -19.79 -7.55
CA VAL A 50 -0.61 -19.17 -6.76
C VAL A 50 -0.14 -17.87 -6.14
N ALA A 51 1.07 -17.86 -5.56
CA ALA A 51 1.67 -16.65 -5.00
C ALA A 51 1.82 -15.54 -6.07
N VAL A 52 2.33 -15.91 -7.25
CA VAL A 52 2.42 -15.01 -8.41
C VAL A 52 1.05 -14.49 -8.81
N ALA A 53 0.04 -15.35 -8.96
CA ALA A 53 -1.29 -14.94 -9.40
C ALA A 53 -1.93 -13.95 -8.40
N PHE A 54 -1.80 -14.23 -7.10
CA PHE A 54 -2.29 -13.36 -6.04
C PHE A 54 -1.60 -11.99 -6.07
N ALA A 55 -0.27 -11.96 -6.01
CA ALA A 55 0.50 -10.72 -5.95
C ALA A 55 0.39 -9.91 -7.26
N ARG A 56 0.27 -10.57 -8.42
CA ARG A 56 -0.03 -9.91 -9.70
C ARG A 56 -1.42 -9.28 -9.69
N GLY A 57 -2.41 -9.93 -9.08
CA GLY A 57 -3.73 -9.36 -8.84
C GLY A 57 -3.65 -8.05 -8.04
N LEU A 58 -2.88 -8.05 -6.95
CA LEU A 58 -2.62 -6.85 -6.16
C LEU A 58 -1.90 -5.77 -6.98
N ALA A 59 -0.84 -6.10 -7.72
CA ALA A 59 -0.12 -5.15 -8.57
C ALA A 59 -1.05 -4.48 -9.61
N LYS A 60 -1.89 -5.27 -10.28
CA LYS A 60 -2.88 -4.75 -11.24
C LYS A 60 -3.92 -3.86 -10.56
N ALA A 61 -4.43 -4.26 -9.39
CA ALA A 61 -5.41 -3.49 -8.65
C ALA A 61 -4.85 -2.15 -8.16
N THR A 62 -3.60 -2.14 -7.68
CA THR A 62 -2.90 -0.91 -7.28
C THR A 62 -2.67 0.02 -8.47
N LEU A 63 -2.19 -0.50 -9.60
CA LEU A 63 -2.03 0.28 -10.83
C LEU A 63 -3.36 0.86 -11.31
N PHE A 64 -4.43 0.05 -11.32
CA PHE A 64 -5.78 0.50 -11.67
C PHE A 64 -6.23 1.62 -10.73
N GLY A 65 -6.12 1.42 -9.42
CA GLY A 65 -6.59 2.38 -8.41
C GLY A 65 -5.83 3.69 -8.43
N LEU A 66 -4.51 3.66 -8.65
CA LEU A 66 -3.70 4.86 -8.86
C LEU A 66 -4.05 5.59 -10.17
N THR A 67 -4.46 4.86 -11.20
CA THR A 67 -4.84 5.43 -12.49
C THR A 67 -6.24 6.05 -12.47
N ASN A 68 -7.19 5.42 -11.77
CA ASN A 68 -8.56 5.90 -11.62
C ASN A 68 -9.07 5.72 -10.18
N PRO A 69 -8.71 6.63 -9.26
CA PRO A 69 -9.15 6.58 -7.86
C PRO A 69 -10.67 6.58 -7.68
N GLU A 70 -11.40 7.35 -8.50
CA GLU A 70 -12.85 7.42 -8.44
C GLU A 70 -13.50 6.07 -8.78
N ALA A 71 -13.06 5.42 -9.86
CA ALA A 71 -13.54 4.08 -10.20
C ALA A 71 -13.26 3.07 -9.08
N ALA A 72 -12.07 3.11 -8.48
CA ALA A 72 -11.71 2.23 -7.37
C ALA A 72 -12.64 2.42 -6.15
N VAL A 73 -12.92 3.67 -5.77
CA VAL A 73 -13.88 4.00 -4.69
C VAL A 73 -15.29 3.50 -5.04
N ARG A 74 -15.76 3.73 -6.27
CA ARG A 74 -17.09 3.29 -6.71
C ARG A 74 -17.21 1.77 -6.76
N ILE A 75 -16.18 1.05 -7.21
CA ILE A 75 -16.12 -0.41 -7.14
C ILE A 75 -16.21 -0.88 -5.69
N HIS A 76 -15.45 -0.24 -4.79
CA HIS A 76 -15.51 -0.56 -3.36
C HIS A 76 -16.92 -0.39 -2.79
N TRP A 77 -17.62 0.70 -3.11
CA TRP A 77 -19.01 0.92 -2.67
C TRP A 77 -20.04 -0.04 -3.28
N LYS A 78 -19.80 -0.57 -4.48
CA LYS A 78 -20.66 -1.63 -5.04
C LYS A 78 -20.61 -2.90 -4.19
N LEU A 79 -19.44 -3.23 -3.62
CA LEU A 79 -19.25 -4.41 -2.78
C LEU A 79 -19.56 -4.15 -1.29
N TYR A 80 -19.26 -2.94 -0.83
CA TYR A 80 -19.39 -2.52 0.57
C TYR A 80 -20.17 -1.20 0.67
N PRO A 81 -21.46 -1.19 0.31
CA PRO A 81 -22.26 0.04 0.24
C PRO A 81 -22.34 0.80 1.56
N GLN A 82 -22.19 0.10 2.69
CA GLN A 82 -22.17 0.67 4.04
C GLN A 82 -20.97 1.58 4.31
N THR A 83 -19.88 1.48 3.54
CA THR A 83 -18.68 2.32 3.71
C THR A 83 -18.82 3.67 3.01
N ARG A 84 -19.83 3.84 2.15
CA ARG A 84 -20.24 5.15 1.65
C ARG A 84 -20.80 5.97 2.81
N LEU A 85 -20.43 7.25 2.90
CA LEU A 85 -20.94 8.17 3.90
C LEU A 85 -22.46 8.31 3.75
N GLN A 86 -23.22 7.66 4.62
CA GLN A 86 -24.68 7.58 4.54
C GLN A 86 -25.31 8.97 4.74
N GLY A 87 -26.35 9.27 3.96
CA GLY A 87 -27.07 10.54 4.03
C GLY A 87 -26.33 11.75 3.45
N ALA A 88 -25.08 11.60 3.00
CA ALA A 88 -24.36 12.65 2.29
C ALA A 88 -24.69 12.64 0.79
N GLU A 89 -24.70 13.84 0.19
CA GLU A 89 -24.71 14.00 -1.27
C GLU A 89 -23.55 13.23 -1.93
N GLU A 90 -23.78 12.71 -3.13
CA GLU A 90 -22.81 11.83 -3.79
C GLU A 90 -21.44 12.49 -3.98
N ALA A 91 -21.42 13.75 -4.42
CA ALA A 91 -20.18 14.49 -4.61
C ALA A 91 -19.39 14.65 -3.31
N VAL A 92 -20.08 14.89 -2.18
CA VAL A 92 -19.45 15.02 -0.85
C VAL A 92 -18.91 13.68 -0.38
N ALA A 93 -19.71 12.61 -0.51
CA ALA A 93 -19.27 11.26 -0.16
C ALA A 93 -18.02 10.85 -0.97
N LEU A 94 -17.99 11.18 -2.26
CA LEU A 94 -16.89 10.84 -3.15
C LEU A 94 -15.63 11.64 -2.81
N ALA A 95 -15.75 12.97 -2.64
CA ALA A 95 -14.62 13.81 -2.27
C ALA A 95 -13.96 13.33 -0.96
N ASN A 96 -14.78 13.00 0.05
CA ASN A 96 -14.30 12.47 1.32
C ASN A 96 -13.57 11.12 1.16
N ALA A 97 -14.15 10.21 0.37
CA ALA A 97 -13.56 8.90 0.13
C ALA A 97 -12.26 8.99 -0.69
N LEU A 98 -12.20 9.84 -1.71
CA LEU A 98 -10.99 10.08 -2.50
C LEU A 98 -9.85 10.61 -1.62
N ARG A 99 -10.14 11.50 -0.67
CA ARG A 99 -9.13 12.03 0.25
C ARG A 99 -8.52 10.93 1.13
N ILE A 100 -9.36 10.04 1.66
CA ILE A 100 -8.92 8.86 2.44
C ILE A 100 -8.13 7.89 1.55
N PHE A 101 -8.67 7.56 0.39
CA PHE A 101 -8.07 6.63 -0.57
C PHE A 101 -6.68 7.10 -1.01
N ASN A 102 -6.55 8.34 -1.46
CA ASN A 102 -5.29 8.91 -1.95
C ASN A 102 -4.23 8.99 -0.85
N ALA A 103 -4.61 9.31 0.40
CA ALA A 103 -3.70 9.31 1.53
C ALA A 103 -2.99 7.96 1.75
N ARG A 104 -3.66 6.85 1.36
CA ARG A 104 -3.05 5.51 1.36
C ARG A 104 -2.37 5.18 0.05
N PHE A 105 -3.06 5.32 -1.07
CA PHE A 105 -2.63 4.79 -2.36
C PHE A 105 -1.39 5.48 -2.90
N GLU A 106 -1.21 6.78 -2.65
CA GLU A 106 0.02 7.49 -3.06
C GLU A 106 1.30 6.86 -2.49
N THR A 107 1.23 6.24 -1.29
CA THR A 107 2.38 5.53 -0.69
C THR A 107 2.76 4.25 -1.44
N GLN A 108 1.85 3.73 -2.27
CA GLN A 108 2.02 2.49 -3.02
C GLN A 108 2.71 2.70 -4.37
N ARG A 109 2.92 3.95 -4.79
CA ARG A 109 3.60 4.28 -6.04
C ARG A 109 4.98 3.64 -6.13
N VAL A 110 5.30 3.18 -7.33
CA VAL A 110 6.59 2.58 -7.68
C VAL A 110 7.37 3.42 -8.67
N ASP A 111 6.73 4.38 -9.35
CA ASP A 111 7.38 5.28 -10.31
C ASP A 111 8.37 6.25 -9.67
N ASN A 112 8.22 6.49 -8.36
CA ASN A 112 9.11 7.28 -7.51
C ASN A 112 10.18 6.43 -6.79
N ARG A 113 10.31 5.15 -7.12
CA ARG A 113 11.30 4.23 -6.54
C ARG A 113 12.41 3.91 -7.52
N GLU A 114 13.54 3.46 -6.98
CA GLU A 114 14.66 2.93 -7.78
C GLU A 114 14.23 1.66 -8.53
N ASP A 115 13.64 0.70 -7.80
CA ASP A 115 12.98 -0.46 -8.39
C ASP A 115 11.50 -0.16 -8.60
N LYS A 116 11.11 -0.05 -9.88
CA LYS A 116 9.75 0.31 -10.29
C LYS A 116 8.82 -0.90 -10.43
N ARG A 117 9.28 -2.10 -10.11
CA ARG A 117 8.44 -3.31 -10.13
C ARG A 117 7.53 -3.33 -8.90
N TRP A 118 6.25 -3.61 -9.12
CA TRP A 118 5.27 -3.74 -8.05
C TRP A 118 5.67 -4.86 -7.08
N GLY A 119 5.67 -4.55 -5.79
CA GLY A 119 6.00 -5.48 -4.71
C GLY A 119 7.50 -5.69 -4.45
N ALA A 120 8.38 -5.09 -5.24
CA ALA A 120 9.82 -5.23 -5.05
C ALA A 120 10.23 -4.70 -3.67
N SER A 121 10.95 -5.53 -2.90
CA SER A 121 11.53 -5.18 -1.62
C SER A 121 12.97 -4.70 -1.78
N SER A 122 13.36 -3.69 -0.99
CA SER A 122 14.72 -3.13 -0.99
C SER A 122 15.56 -3.74 0.14
N PRO A 123 16.64 -4.48 -0.15
CA PRO A 123 17.56 -4.97 0.89
C PRO A 123 18.09 -3.82 1.77
N ALA A 124 18.37 -2.67 1.17
CA ALA A 124 18.87 -1.50 1.88
C ALA A 124 17.84 -0.93 2.88
N GLN A 125 16.55 -0.94 2.53
CA GLN A 125 15.49 -0.50 3.44
C GLN A 125 15.33 -1.49 4.61
N TRP A 126 15.32 -2.79 4.33
CA TRP A 126 15.27 -3.81 5.39
C TRP A 126 16.50 -3.75 6.31
N ALA A 127 17.70 -3.47 5.78
CA ALA A 127 18.91 -3.31 6.58
C ALA A 127 18.84 -2.08 7.49
N ARG A 128 18.29 -0.96 7.00
CA ARG A 128 18.03 0.25 7.81
C ARG A 128 17.02 -0.03 8.92
N LEU A 129 15.94 -0.75 8.62
CA LEU A 129 14.95 -1.13 9.63
C LEU A 129 15.55 -2.03 10.71
N HIS A 130 16.33 -3.04 10.32
CA HIS A 130 17.03 -3.92 11.26
C HIS A 130 18.01 -3.14 12.15
N ALA A 131 18.80 -2.22 11.58
CA ALA A 131 19.71 -1.37 12.35
C ALA A 131 18.95 -0.49 13.37
N LEU A 132 17.87 0.16 12.95
CA LEU A 132 17.02 0.96 13.83
C LEU A 132 16.46 0.11 14.98
N TYR A 133 15.94 -1.09 14.68
CA TYR A 133 15.35 -1.95 15.70
C TYR A 133 16.40 -2.48 16.68
N ARG A 134 17.64 -2.72 16.23
CA ARG A 134 18.75 -3.07 17.12
C ARG A 134 19.18 -1.91 18.01
N GLU A 135 19.32 -0.71 17.45
CA GLU A 135 19.68 0.49 18.20
C GLU A 135 18.66 0.78 19.32
N GLN A 136 17.37 0.61 19.00
CA GLN A 136 16.26 0.76 19.95
C GLN A 136 16.03 -0.47 20.84
N GLN A 137 16.88 -1.50 20.76
CA GLN A 137 16.80 -2.75 21.54
C GLN A 137 15.44 -3.49 21.41
N LEU A 138 14.77 -3.34 20.26
CA LEU A 138 13.47 -3.97 19.97
C LEU A 138 13.61 -5.43 19.49
N ILE A 139 14.79 -5.81 18.99
CA ILE A 139 15.09 -7.17 18.54
C ILE A 139 16.41 -7.66 19.15
N GLN A 140 16.49 -8.97 19.36
CA GLN A 140 17.68 -9.65 19.85
C GLN A 140 18.23 -10.58 18.75
N GLY A 141 19.51 -10.93 18.85
CA GLY A 141 20.16 -11.81 17.86
C GLY A 141 20.52 -11.12 16.55
N ALA A 142 21.16 -11.85 15.66
CA ALA A 142 21.48 -11.40 14.31
C ALA A 142 20.52 -12.08 13.33
N VAL A 143 19.71 -11.30 12.62
CA VAL A 143 18.88 -11.79 11.52
C VAL A 143 19.56 -11.39 10.21
N ASP A 144 19.77 -12.35 9.30
CA ASP A 144 20.17 -11.98 7.95
C ASP A 144 18.96 -11.32 7.27
N VAL A 145 19.17 -10.06 6.87
CA VAL A 145 18.17 -9.24 6.20
C VAL A 145 17.71 -9.87 4.88
N ASN A 146 18.56 -10.68 4.25
CA ASN A 146 18.20 -11.38 3.02
C ASN A 146 17.31 -12.61 3.25
N GLU A 147 17.13 -13.04 4.50
CA GLU A 147 16.23 -14.14 4.87
C GLU A 147 14.83 -13.64 5.25
N VAL A 148 14.62 -12.34 5.46
CA VAL A 148 13.31 -11.79 5.88
C VAL A 148 12.42 -11.32 4.73
N PHE A 149 12.93 -11.34 3.49
CA PHE A 149 12.15 -11.08 2.29
C PHE A 149 12.73 -11.82 1.09
N THR A 150 11.93 -11.97 0.03
CA THR A 150 12.42 -12.49 -1.26
C THR A 150 11.85 -11.69 -2.42
N ASN A 151 12.66 -11.48 -3.44
CA ASN A 151 12.23 -10.89 -4.72
C ASN A 151 12.14 -11.94 -5.84
N GLN A 152 12.27 -13.23 -5.54
CA GLN A 152 12.38 -14.30 -6.54
C GLN A 152 11.18 -14.40 -7.51
N LEU A 153 10.00 -13.94 -7.08
CA LEU A 153 8.77 -13.96 -7.88
C LEU A 153 8.44 -12.61 -8.53
N ILE A 154 9.21 -11.55 -8.25
CA ILE A 154 8.83 -10.17 -8.62
C ILE A 154 8.78 -9.95 -10.13
N ASP A 155 9.72 -10.52 -10.88
CA ASP A 155 9.70 -10.40 -12.34
C ASP A 155 8.45 -11.05 -12.94
N GLU A 156 8.12 -12.25 -12.47
CA GLU A 156 6.93 -12.94 -12.95
C GLU A 156 5.65 -12.23 -12.49
N ILE A 157 5.56 -11.75 -11.24
CA ILE A 157 4.44 -10.92 -10.76
C ILE A 157 4.19 -9.74 -11.69
N ASN A 158 5.26 -9.07 -12.14
CA ASN A 158 5.19 -7.88 -12.99
C ASN A 158 5.03 -8.21 -14.48
N ARG A 159 4.99 -9.48 -14.87
CA ARG A 159 4.76 -9.92 -16.25
C ARG A 159 3.28 -9.81 -16.63
N PHE A 160 2.80 -8.59 -16.80
CA PHE A 160 1.46 -8.29 -17.33
C PHE A 160 1.46 -7.00 -18.17
N ASP A 161 0.44 -6.85 -19.01
CA ASP A 161 0.25 -5.66 -19.84
C ASP A 161 -0.19 -4.46 -18.98
N HIS A 162 0.78 -3.67 -18.55
CA HIS A 162 0.54 -2.45 -17.77
C HIS A 162 -0.28 -1.42 -18.56
N PRO A 163 0.04 -1.11 -19.85
CA PRO A 163 -0.82 -0.26 -20.67
C PRO A 163 -2.27 -0.71 -20.74
N ALA A 164 -2.56 -2.01 -20.82
CA ALA A 164 -3.93 -2.50 -20.83
C ALA A 164 -4.67 -2.22 -19.52
N VAL A 165 -4.02 -2.37 -18.36
CA VAL A 165 -4.61 -2.02 -17.05
C VAL A 165 -4.87 -0.52 -16.96
N ILE A 166 -3.93 0.31 -17.41
CA ILE A 166 -4.10 1.77 -17.45
C ILE A 166 -5.27 2.16 -18.35
N ARG A 167 -5.37 1.54 -19.54
CA ARG A 167 -6.48 1.78 -20.48
C ARG A 167 -7.80 1.37 -19.87
N GLN A 168 -7.86 0.17 -19.29
CA GLN A 168 -9.03 -0.33 -18.57
C GLN A 168 -9.48 0.63 -17.47
N ALA A 169 -8.54 1.17 -16.68
CA ALA A 169 -8.85 2.14 -15.64
C ALA A 169 -9.41 3.45 -16.21
N LYS A 170 -8.81 4.00 -17.26
CA LYS A 170 -9.26 5.26 -17.90
C LYS A 170 -10.63 5.13 -18.58
N GLU A 171 -10.94 3.96 -19.12
CA GLU A 171 -12.21 3.70 -19.81
C GLU A 171 -13.33 3.23 -18.87
N TYR A 172 -13.01 2.95 -17.61
CA TYR A 172 -13.99 2.49 -16.61
C TYR A 172 -15.01 3.59 -16.28
N ARG A 173 -16.30 3.24 -16.36
CA ARG A 173 -17.44 4.10 -16.04
C ARG A 173 -18.27 3.52 -14.89
#